data_AF-A0A969L3K4-F1
#
_entry.id   AF-A0A969L3K4-F1
#
_cell.length_a   1.000
_cell.length_b   1.000
_cell.length_c   1.000
_cell.angle_alpha   90.00
_cell.angle_beta   90.00
_cell.angle_gamma   90.00
#
_symmetry.space_group_name_H-M   'P 1'
#
loop_
_entity.id
_entity.type
_entity.pdbx_description
1 polymer ?
#
loop_
_entity_poly.entity_id
_entity_poly.type
_entity_poly.pdbx_seq_one_letter_code
_entity_poly.pdbx_strand_id
1 'polypeptide(L)'
;GAGEQGGNGWDDEQREALGQVVIDTLAQYAPNIHDVILQTKVLTPLDLEQIYGLPEGNPSHGEMTLDQFLYMRPVPGYAQYRAPIAGLYMCGAGTHPGGG
;
A
#
# COMPACT_ATOMS: atom_id res chain seq x y z
N GLY A 1 29.88 -1.25 12.47
CA GLY A 1 30.08 -0.64 11.14
C GLY A 1 30.03 -1.72 10.10
N ALA A 2 28.86 -1.88 9.49
CA ALA A 2 28.62 -2.71 8.32
C ALA A 2 27.32 -2.16 7.71
N GLY A 3 27.35 -1.75 6.44
CA GLY A 3 26.20 -1.20 5.76
C GLY A 3 25.10 -2.25 5.62
N GLU A 4 23.90 -1.90 6.06
CA GLU A 4 22.68 -2.67 5.77
C GLU A 4 22.40 -2.57 4.26
N GLN A 5 22.42 -3.72 3.61
CA GLN A 5 21.96 -3.87 2.24
C GLN A 5 20.45 -3.66 2.23
N GLY A 6 19.98 -2.52 1.73
CA GLY A 6 18.57 -2.31 1.45
C GLY A 6 18.15 -3.27 0.32
N GLY A 7 17.29 -4.23 0.64
CA GLY A 7 16.88 -5.26 -0.31
C GLY A 7 15.79 -6.14 0.29
N ASN A 8 14.61 -5.55 0.50
CA ASN A 8 13.44 -6.20 1.07
C ASN A 8 12.81 -7.19 0.05
N GLY A 9 13.55 -8.18 -0.47
CA GLY A 9 12.99 -9.29 -1.28
C GLY A 9 12.02 -8.89 -2.41
N TRP A 10 12.26 -7.76 -3.08
CA TRP A 10 11.48 -7.27 -4.21
C TRP A 10 12.41 -6.83 -5.33
N ASP A 11 13.16 -7.77 -5.89
CA ASP A 11 13.94 -7.53 -7.11
C ASP A 11 13.07 -7.62 -8.38
N ASP A 12 13.69 -7.34 -9.53
CA ASP A 12 13.01 -7.35 -10.82
C ASP A 12 12.49 -8.75 -11.20
N GLU A 13 13.19 -9.82 -10.77
CA GLU A 13 12.78 -11.21 -11.03
C GLU A 13 11.50 -11.55 -10.26
N GLN A 14 11.44 -11.22 -8.97
CA GLN A 14 10.26 -11.44 -8.13
C GLN A 14 9.06 -10.61 -8.59
N ARG A 15 9.32 -9.39 -9.07
CA ARG A 15 8.31 -8.51 -9.68
C ARG A 15 7.72 -9.13 -10.95
N GLU A 16 8.56 -9.63 -11.85
CA GLU A 16 8.13 -10.27 -13.09
C GLU A 16 7.36 -11.57 -12.80
N ALA A 17 7.87 -12.39 -11.88
CA ALA A 17 7.22 -13.62 -11.44
C ALA A 17 5.81 -13.37 -10.88
N LEU A 18 5.64 -12.35 -10.04
CA LEU A 18 4.32 -11.95 -9.54
C LEU A 18 3.38 -11.54 -10.69
N GLY A 19 3.88 -10.74 -11.62
CA GLY A 19 3.12 -10.33 -12.81
C GLY A 19 2.62 -11.52 -13.62
N GLN A 20 3.50 -12.50 -13.87
CA GLN A 20 3.14 -13.68 -14.63
C GLN A 20 2.09 -14.55 -13.91
N VAL A 21 2.24 -14.77 -12.60
CA VAL A 21 1.24 -15.53 -11.81
C VAL A 21 -0.14 -14.90 -11.88
N VAL A 22 -0.23 -13.56 -11.81
CA VAL A 22 -1.51 -12.85 -11.93
C VAL A 22 -2.11 -13.03 -13.32
N ILE A 23 -1.31 -12.88 -14.39
CA ILE A 23 -1.79 -13.03 -15.77
C ILE A 23 -2.25 -14.46 -16.02
N ASP A 24 -1.48 -15.47 -15.61
CA ASP A 24 -1.83 -16.89 -15.75
C ASP A 24 -3.12 -17.24 -15.00
N THR A 25 -3.32 -16.62 -13.83
CA THR A 25 -4.57 -16.76 -13.07
C THR A 25 -5.76 -16.17 -13.82
N LEU A 26 -5.59 -14.97 -14.41
CA LEU A 26 -6.63 -14.34 -15.22
C LEU A 26 -6.92 -15.12 -16.51
N ALA A 27 -5.92 -15.74 -17.12
CA ALA A 27 -6.06 -16.52 -18.35
C ALA A 27 -7.03 -17.70 -18.21
N GLN A 28 -7.23 -18.22 -16.98
CA GLN A 28 -8.25 -19.23 -16.70
C GLN A 28 -9.68 -18.74 -16.98
N TYR A 29 -9.91 -17.42 -16.91
CA TYR A 29 -11.21 -16.78 -17.11
C TYR A 29 -11.28 -15.91 -18.37
N ALA A 30 -10.12 -15.42 -18.84
CA ALA A 30 -9.95 -14.61 -20.04
C ALA A 30 -8.83 -15.22 -20.91
N PRO A 31 -9.10 -16.30 -21.68
CA PRO A 31 -8.06 -17.11 -22.32
C PRO A 31 -7.18 -16.36 -23.33
N ASN A 32 -7.68 -15.28 -23.93
CA ASN A 32 -6.93 -14.46 -24.88
C ASN A 32 -6.12 -13.34 -24.20
N ILE A 33 -6.09 -13.27 -22.86
CA ILE A 33 -5.50 -12.13 -22.15
C ILE A 33 -4.02 -11.93 -22.48
N HIS A 34 -3.26 -13.00 -22.67
CA HIS A 34 -1.84 -12.94 -23.06
C HIS A 34 -1.63 -12.20 -24.39
N ASP A 35 -2.56 -12.36 -25.35
CA ASP A 35 -2.42 -11.81 -26.70
C ASP A 35 -2.87 -10.34 -26.79
N VAL A 36 -3.62 -9.86 -25.80
CA VAL A 36 -4.24 -8.52 -25.82
C VAL A 36 -3.63 -7.56 -24.79
N ILE A 37 -2.68 -8.01 -23.97
CA ILE A 37 -1.92 -7.15 -23.07
C ILE A 37 -0.97 -6.28 -23.91
N LEU A 38 -1.16 -4.95 -23.85
CA LEU A 38 -0.26 -3.99 -24.49
C LEU A 38 0.91 -3.59 -23.58
N GLN A 39 0.68 -3.55 -22.27
CA GLN A 39 1.67 -3.18 -21.28
C GLN A 39 1.29 -3.74 -19.91
N THR A 40 2.30 -4.13 -19.13
CA THR A 40 2.16 -4.51 -17.72
C THR A 40 2.92 -3.51 -16.85
N LYS A 41 2.40 -3.23 -15.65
CA LYS A 41 3.11 -2.49 -14.61
C LYS A 41 2.79 -3.13 -13.27
N VAL A 42 3.78 -3.77 -12.68
CA VAL A 42 3.70 -4.33 -11.32
C VAL A 42 4.26 -3.28 -10.37
N LEU A 43 3.55 -2.98 -9.29
CA LEU A 43 4.02 -2.10 -8.21
C LEU A 43 4.26 -2.96 -6.97
N THR A 44 5.49 -2.96 -6.47
CA THR A 44 5.88 -3.67 -5.24
C THR A 44 5.61 -2.77 -4.02
N PRO A 45 5.57 -3.33 -2.80
CA PRO A 45 5.53 -2.53 -1.58
C PRO A 45 6.61 -1.45 -1.52
N LEU A 46 7.82 -1.73 -2.01
CA LEU A 46 8.90 -0.75 -2.09
C LEU A 46 8.55 0.41 -3.03
N ASP A 47 7.93 0.14 -4.18
CA ASP A 47 7.50 1.22 -5.08
C ASP A 47 6.37 2.05 -4.45
N LEU A 48 5.44 1.39 -3.73
CA LEU A 48 4.34 2.08 -3.08
C LEU A 48 4.87 3.04 -1.99
N GLU A 49 5.89 2.60 -1.25
CA GLU A 49 6.59 3.44 -0.28
C GLU A 49 7.31 4.61 -0.95
N GLN A 50 8.07 4.36 -2.01
CA GLN A 50 8.87 5.39 -2.69
C GLN A 50 8.03 6.41 -3.47
N ILE A 51 6.97 5.96 -4.14
CA ILE A 51 6.18 6.80 -5.05
C ILE A 51 5.09 7.55 -4.28
N TYR A 52 4.43 6.88 -3.33
CA TYR A 52 3.24 7.40 -2.66
C TYR A 52 3.44 7.67 -1.17
N GLY A 53 4.61 7.35 -0.61
CA GLY A 53 4.85 7.51 0.81
C GLY A 53 3.97 6.58 1.65
N LEU A 54 3.71 5.36 1.16
CA LEU A 54 3.00 4.30 1.87
C LEU A 54 4.02 3.34 2.51
N PRO A 55 4.45 3.55 3.77
CA PRO A 55 5.42 2.65 4.41
C PRO A 55 4.90 1.21 4.37
N GLU A 56 5.77 0.28 4.00
CA GLU A 56 5.44 -1.14 3.87
C GLU A 56 4.32 -1.43 2.85
N GLY A 57 3.99 -0.46 1.98
CA GLY A 57 2.93 -0.57 0.98
C GLY A 57 1.50 -0.58 1.55
N ASN A 58 1.29 -0.13 2.79
CA ASN A 58 -0.03 -0.17 3.41
C ASN A 58 -0.91 1.03 2.97
N PRO A 59 -1.98 0.82 2.16
CA PRO A 59 -2.83 1.91 1.68
C PRO A 59 -3.63 2.60 2.81
N SER A 60 -3.86 1.91 3.92
CA SER A 60 -4.56 2.44 5.10
C SER A 60 -3.63 3.18 6.06
N HIS A 61 -2.32 3.22 5.79
CA HIS A 61 -1.32 3.86 6.65
C HIS A 61 -1.36 3.40 8.12
N GLY A 62 -1.84 2.18 8.36
CA GLY A 62 -2.01 1.56 9.68
C GLY A 62 -2.76 0.25 9.57
N GLU A 63 -2.67 -0.61 10.59
CA GLU A 63 -3.32 -1.92 10.56
C GLU A 63 -4.85 -1.78 10.75
N MET A 64 -5.62 -2.73 10.21
CA MET A 64 -7.06 -2.81 10.45
C MET A 64 -7.37 -3.68 11.69
N THR A 65 -6.67 -3.44 12.80
CA THR A 65 -6.97 -4.06 14.09
C THR A 65 -8.06 -3.25 14.83
N LEU A 66 -8.79 -3.89 15.75
CA LEU A 66 -9.93 -3.27 16.46
C LEU A 66 -9.53 -2.00 17.23
N ASP A 67 -8.31 -1.96 17.76
CA ASP A 67 -7.74 -0.83 18.50
C ASP A 67 -7.21 0.30 17.58
N GLN A 68 -7.08 0.03 16.27
CA GLN A 68 -6.63 1.00 15.26
C GLN A 68 -7.73 1.36 14.26
N PHE A 69 -8.99 1.02 14.51
CA PHE A 69 -10.10 1.22 13.57
C PHE A 69 -11.00 2.42 13.92
N LEU A 70 -11.60 3.06 12.91
CA LEU A 70 -12.58 4.15 13.03
C LEU A 70 -12.13 5.31 13.94
N TYR A 71 -12.90 5.64 14.99
CA TYR A 71 -12.66 6.80 15.86
C TYR A 71 -11.42 6.65 16.75
N MET A 72 -10.77 5.49 16.72
CA MET A 72 -9.49 5.28 17.37
C MET A 72 -8.33 5.82 16.50
N ARG A 73 -8.59 6.19 15.24
CA ARG A 73 -7.62 6.82 14.32
C ARG A 73 -7.57 8.35 14.45
N PRO A 74 -6.40 8.98 14.36
CA PRO A 74 -5.06 8.35 14.34
C PRO A 74 -4.65 7.84 15.74
N VAL A 75 -5.14 8.50 16.79
CA VAL A 75 -5.12 8.03 18.19
C VAL A 75 -6.43 8.49 18.86
N PRO A 76 -6.87 7.84 19.95
CA PRO A 76 -8.10 8.22 20.64
C PRO A 76 -8.14 9.70 21.02
N GLY A 77 -9.29 10.34 20.78
CA GLY A 77 -9.51 11.76 21.06
C GLY A 77 -9.22 12.72 19.90
N TYR A 78 -8.66 12.24 18.78
CA TYR A 78 -8.30 13.08 17.62
C TYR A 78 -8.91 12.64 16.29
N ALA A 79 -10.02 11.88 16.33
CA ALA A 79 -10.76 11.44 15.15
C ALA A 79 -11.54 12.56 14.43
N GLN A 80 -11.59 13.77 14.98
CA GLN A 80 -12.31 14.92 14.44
C GLN A 80 -11.43 15.80 13.55
N TYR A 81 -10.41 15.20 12.91
CA TYR A 81 -9.41 15.85 12.04
C TYR A 81 -8.48 16.86 12.74
N ARG A 82 -8.86 17.52 13.83
CA ARG A 82 -8.03 18.55 14.47
C ARG A 82 -6.94 17.94 15.36
N ALA A 83 -5.69 18.38 15.20
CA ALA A 83 -4.56 17.95 16.02
C ALA A 83 -4.41 18.82 17.30
N PRO A 84 -3.60 18.41 18.31
CA PRO A 84 -3.32 19.23 19.49
C PRO A 84 -2.45 20.47 19.18
N ILE A 85 -1.97 20.60 17.94
CA ILE A 85 -1.23 21.74 17.46
C ILE A 85 -2.21 22.74 16.84
N ALA A 86 -2.16 23.99 17.30
CA ALA A 86 -3.06 25.04 16.84
C ALA A 86 -2.93 25.24 15.32
N GLY A 87 -4.06 25.10 14.61
CA GLY A 87 -4.13 25.29 13.16
C GLY A 87 -3.78 24.05 12.32
N LEU A 88 -3.37 22.94 12.94
CA LEU A 88 -3.08 21.69 12.24
C LEU A 88 -4.32 20.79 12.18
N TYR A 89 -4.64 20.31 10.97
CA TYR A 89 -5.69 19.34 10.70
C TYR A 89 -5.10 18.15 9.94
N MET A 90 -5.49 16.95 10.32
CA MET A 90 -5.06 15.67 9.79
C MET A 90 -6.19 15.09 8.94
N CYS A 91 -5.88 14.73 7.70
CA CYS A 91 -6.82 14.16 6.73
C CYS A 91 -6.16 12.96 6.03
N GLY A 92 -6.96 12.12 5.37
CA GLY A 92 -6.47 11.00 4.56
C GLY A 92 -6.72 9.62 5.18
N ALA A 93 -6.30 8.57 4.50
CA ALA A 93 -6.64 7.17 4.82
C ALA A 93 -6.21 6.70 6.23
N GLY A 94 -5.17 7.32 6.80
CA GLY A 94 -4.72 7.06 8.17
C GLY A 94 -5.55 7.73 9.28
N THR A 95 -6.55 8.55 8.92
CA THR A 95 -7.44 9.26 9.85
C THR A 95 -8.89 8.76 9.72
N HIS A 96 -9.75 9.06 10.70
CA HIS A 96 -11.18 8.74 10.59
C HIS A 96 -11.80 9.40 9.33
N PRO A 97 -12.70 8.73 8.57
CA PRO A 97 -13.35 7.44 8.82
C PRO A 97 -12.49 6.18 8.55
N GLY A 98 -11.33 6.33 7.91
CA GLY A 98 -10.46 5.25 7.47
C GLY A 98 -10.12 5.34 5.98
N GLY A 99 -9.35 4.38 5.47
CA GLY A 99 -9.01 4.28 4.06
C GLY A 99 -10.18 3.87 3.16
N GLY A 100 -10.10 4.25 1.88
CA GLY A 100 -11.05 3.93 0.81
C GLY A 100 -10.37 4.00 -0.56
#